data_AF-A0A2I0SZW4-F1
#
_entry.id   AF-A0A2I0SZW4-F1
#
_cell.length_a   1.000
_cell.length_b   1.000
_cell.length_c   1.000
_cell.angle_alpha   90.00
_cell.angle_beta   90.00
_cell.angle_gamma   90.00
#
_symmetry.space_group_name_H-M   'P 1'
#
loop_
_entity.id
_entity.type
_entity.pdbx_description
1 polymer ?
#
loop_
_entity_poly.entity_id
_entity_poly.type
_entity_poly.pdbx_seq_one_letter_code
_entity_poly.pdbx_strand_id
1 'polypeptide(L)'
;MGFLAASLSVVQDASCLAVSWELRQTLTVVFDTFSSGQGKKDWSLFKMFSRTLTDACPLASQSKVYVDISPKNKEKELLEVTPPPASVHEAIVQGDKRTYAVYDLLSPSLFNTSRSLNVQLKWKRPQDSSDLPTPILHAQRYVSGYGLQTGEISTLIYNTHPYRAFPVILLETVPWYLRLYVHTLTIITKGKENKPSK
;
A
#
# COMPACT_ATOMS: atom_id res chain seq x y z
N MET A 1 -7.98 -4.59 -5.07
CA MET A 1 -7.52 -3.33 -5.69
C MET A 1 -8.40 -2.22 -5.16
N GLY A 2 -7.85 -1.30 -4.38
CA GLY A 2 -8.57 -0.14 -3.84
C GLY A 2 -8.14 1.12 -4.56
N PHE A 3 -9.10 1.88 -5.08
CA PHE A 3 -8.87 3.17 -5.73
C PHE A 3 -9.53 4.26 -4.90
N LEU A 4 -8.76 5.27 -4.52
CA LEU A 4 -9.23 6.45 -3.82
C LEU A 4 -8.86 7.67 -4.65
N ALA A 5 -9.86 8.46 -5.05
CA ALA A 5 -9.66 9.77 -5.65
C ALA A 5 -10.22 10.83 -4.71
N ALA A 6 -9.44 11.88 -4.46
CA ALA A 6 -9.87 13.05 -3.70
C ALA A 6 -9.55 14.31 -4.52
N SER A 7 -10.54 15.20 -4.63
CA SER A 7 -10.32 16.58 -5.06
C SER A 7 -10.26 17.46 -3.82
N LEU A 8 -9.16 18.19 -3.68
CA LEU A 8 -8.94 19.09 -2.55
C LEU A 8 -8.74 20.51 -3.09
N SER A 9 -9.36 21.49 -2.44
CA SER A 9 -9.00 22.88 -2.63
C SER A 9 -7.70 23.13 -1.90
N VAL A 10 -6.65 23.47 -2.62
CA VAL A 10 -5.34 23.81 -2.06
C VAL A 10 -5.03 25.27 -2.32
N VAL A 11 -4.23 25.84 -1.44
CA VAL A 11 -3.76 27.21 -1.61
C VAL A 11 -2.55 27.18 -2.55
N GLN A 12 -2.57 28.05 -3.57
CA GLN A 12 -1.52 28.11 -4.59
C GLN A 12 -0.23 28.77 -4.05
N ASP A 13 -0.36 29.70 -3.11
CA ASP A 13 0.72 30.55 -2.62
C ASP A 13 0.72 30.70 -1.10
N ALA A 14 1.88 30.97 -0.50
CA ALA A 14 1.98 31.11 0.96
C ALA A 14 1.14 32.27 1.53
N SER A 15 0.69 33.21 0.69
CA SER A 15 -0.16 34.34 1.11
C SER A 15 -1.66 34.06 1.07
N CYS A 16 -2.08 32.86 0.67
CA CYS A 16 -3.48 32.43 0.64
C CYS A 16 -4.42 33.29 -0.22
N LEU A 17 -3.90 33.93 -1.26
CA LEU A 17 -4.67 34.82 -2.11
C LEU A 17 -5.30 34.11 -3.32
N ALA A 18 -4.74 32.96 -3.74
CA ALA A 18 -5.26 32.18 -4.85
C ALA A 18 -5.56 30.73 -4.45
N VAL A 19 -6.77 30.27 -4.81
CA VAL A 19 -7.21 28.87 -4.61
C VAL A 19 -6.95 28.08 -5.89
N SER A 20 -6.40 26.88 -5.74
CA SER A 20 -6.17 25.92 -6.81
C SER A 20 -6.83 24.57 -6.47
N TRP A 21 -6.96 23.71 -7.47
CA TRP A 21 -7.49 22.36 -7.33
C TRP A 21 -6.35 21.34 -7.37
N GLU A 22 -6.29 20.50 -6.35
CA GLU A 22 -5.43 19.31 -6.34
C GLU A 22 -6.28 18.06 -6.60
N LEU A 23 -5.93 17.32 -7.64
CA LEU A 23 -6.46 15.97 -7.87
C LEU A 23 -5.46 14.95 -7.32
N ARG A 24 -5.82 14.29 -6.22
CA ARG A 24 -5.02 13.21 -5.64
C ARG A 24 -5.68 11.86 -5.91
N GLN A 25 -5.04 11.04 -6.74
CA GLN A 25 -5.45 9.67 -7.02
C GLN A 25 -4.48 8.69 -6.36
N THR A 26 -5.01 7.72 -5.63
CA THR A 26 -4.22 6.69 -4.96
C THR A 26 -4.80 5.33 -5.32
N LEU A 27 -3.95 4.47 -5.87
CA LEU A 27 -4.28 3.09 -6.20
C LEU A 27 -3.44 2.16 -5.33
N THR A 28 -4.10 1.31 -4.55
CA THR A 28 -3.44 0.27 -3.76
C THR A 28 -3.84 -1.10 -4.28
N VAL A 29 -2.84 -1.90 -4.62
CA VAL A 29 -2.98 -3.25 -5.15
C VAL A 29 -2.15 -4.21 -4.30
N VAL A 30 -2.69 -5.40 -4.09
CA VAL A 30 -2.02 -6.50 -3.39
C VAL A 30 -1.84 -7.61 -4.41
N PHE A 31 -0.61 -8.08 -4.58
CA PHE A 31 -0.25 -9.16 -5.50
C PHE A 31 0.22 -10.38 -4.70
N ASP A 32 -0.08 -11.57 -5.21
CA ASP A 32 0.53 -12.80 -4.72
C ASP A 32 2.00 -12.87 -5.19
N THR A 33 2.92 -12.88 -4.22
CA THR A 33 4.37 -12.92 -4.47
C THR A 33 4.85 -14.26 -5.03
N PHE A 34 4.04 -15.31 -4.99
CA PHE A 34 4.41 -16.67 -5.44
C PHE A 34 3.81 -17.09 -6.78
N SER A 35 3.11 -16.18 -7.47
CA SER A 35 2.36 -16.45 -8.70
C SER A 35 3.17 -17.11 -9.84
N SER A 36 4.51 -17.10 -9.78
CA SER A 36 5.38 -17.71 -10.80
C SER A 36 5.51 -19.24 -10.71
N GLY A 37 4.92 -19.93 -9.72
CA GLY A 37 5.01 -21.40 -9.56
C GLY A 37 6.39 -21.93 -9.17
N GLN A 38 7.43 -21.10 -9.18
CA GLN A 38 8.82 -21.45 -8.86
C GLN A 38 9.21 -21.15 -7.39
N GLY A 39 8.26 -20.72 -6.55
CA GLY A 39 8.53 -20.38 -5.14
C GLY A 39 9.43 -19.16 -4.90
N LYS A 40 9.83 -18.44 -5.96
CA LYS A 40 10.68 -17.24 -5.88
C LYS A 40 9.84 -15.99 -5.67
N LYS A 41 10.24 -15.15 -4.71
CA LYS A 41 9.61 -13.85 -4.38
C LYS A 41 10.05 -12.70 -5.32
N ASP A 42 10.39 -13.04 -6.57
CA ASP A 42 10.88 -12.07 -7.55
C ASP A 42 9.71 -11.36 -8.21
N TRP A 43 9.80 -10.04 -8.38
CA TRP A 43 8.78 -9.28 -9.08
C TRP A 43 9.36 -8.27 -10.06
N SER A 44 8.52 -7.87 -11.01
CA SER A 44 8.80 -6.76 -11.91
C SER A 44 7.51 -6.02 -12.24
N LEU A 45 7.62 -4.77 -12.70
CA LEU A 45 6.46 -4.01 -13.17
C LEU A 45 5.70 -4.78 -14.25
N PHE A 46 6.41 -5.40 -15.19
CA PHE A 46 5.77 -6.24 -16.21
C PHE A 46 5.03 -7.44 -15.63
N LYS A 47 5.60 -8.15 -14.65
CA LYS A 47 4.91 -9.30 -14.02
C LYS A 47 3.66 -8.87 -13.24
N MET A 48 3.70 -7.72 -12.58
CA MET A 48 2.59 -7.21 -11.76
C MET A 48 1.48 -6.57 -12.61
N PHE A 49 1.84 -5.79 -13.63
CA PHE A 49 0.91 -4.93 -14.37
C PHE A 49 0.77 -5.31 -15.85
N SER A 50 1.47 -6.35 -16.31
CA SER A 50 1.55 -6.74 -17.74
C SER A 50 2.03 -5.62 -18.66
N ARG A 51 2.66 -4.59 -18.10
CA ARG A 51 3.15 -3.40 -18.80
C ARG A 51 4.41 -2.86 -18.13
N THR A 52 5.22 -2.17 -18.92
CA THR A 52 6.38 -1.41 -18.44
C THR A 52 6.03 0.08 -18.52
N LEU A 53 6.69 0.92 -17.72
CA LEU A 53 6.47 2.37 -17.79
C LEU A 53 7.21 2.90 -19.02
N THR A 54 6.52 3.57 -19.92
CA THR A 54 7.13 4.13 -21.14
C THR A 54 7.40 5.62 -21.01
N ASP A 55 6.58 6.32 -20.23
CA ASP A 55 6.57 7.78 -20.18
C ASP A 55 6.30 8.27 -18.75
N ALA A 56 6.73 9.51 -18.48
CA ALA A 56 6.33 10.25 -17.29
C ALA A 56 4.89 10.80 -17.43
N CYS A 57 4.29 11.18 -16.30
CA CYS A 57 3.03 11.92 -16.34
C CYS A 57 3.26 13.32 -16.95
N PRO A 58 2.64 13.66 -18.10
CA PRO A 58 2.95 14.90 -18.83
C PRO A 58 2.50 16.17 -18.10
N LEU A 59 1.57 16.05 -17.15
CA LEU A 59 1.05 17.18 -16.36
C LEU A 59 1.78 17.36 -15.02
N ALA A 60 2.69 16.46 -14.66
CA ALA A 60 3.32 16.46 -13.35
C ALA A 60 4.66 17.22 -13.37
N SER A 61 4.86 18.11 -12.40
CA SER A 61 6.15 18.75 -12.15
C SER A 61 7.20 17.78 -11.60
N GLN A 62 6.76 16.65 -11.05
CA GLN A 62 7.61 15.56 -10.57
C GLN A 62 6.92 14.21 -10.84
N SER A 63 7.68 13.25 -11.38
CA SER A 63 7.17 11.92 -11.68
C SER A 63 8.20 10.87 -11.25
N LYS A 64 8.07 10.33 -10.04
CA LYS A 64 9.08 9.43 -9.44
C LYS A 64 8.50 8.09 -9.02
N VAL A 65 9.27 7.02 -9.22
CA VAL A 65 8.98 5.67 -8.72
C VAL A 65 9.88 5.39 -7.53
N TYR A 66 9.28 5.04 -6.40
CA TYR A 66 9.97 4.67 -5.16
C TYR A 66 9.84 3.17 -4.93
N VAL A 67 10.95 2.49 -4.72
CA VAL A 67 11.00 1.04 -4.50
C VAL A 67 11.67 0.79 -3.17
N ASP A 68 10.96 0.17 -2.22
CA ASP A 68 11.52 -0.17 -0.91
C ASP A 68 12.61 -1.24 -1.07
N ILE A 69 13.84 -0.88 -0.72
CA ILE A 69 15.03 -1.74 -0.71
C ILE A 69 15.61 -1.87 0.70
N SER A 70 14.81 -1.59 1.72
CA SER A 70 15.23 -1.65 3.12
C SER A 70 15.73 -3.06 3.46
N PRO A 71 16.94 -3.21 4.02
CA PRO A 71 17.46 -4.52 4.38
C PRO A 71 16.62 -5.12 5.51
N LYS A 72 16.02 -6.28 5.26
CA LYS A 72 15.48 -7.12 6.32
C LYS A 72 16.62 -8.03 6.79
N ASN A 73 17.08 -7.84 8.03
CA ASN A 73 18.23 -8.52 8.66
C ASN A 73 19.62 -8.14 8.10
N LYS A 74 20.68 -8.76 8.66
CA LYS A 74 22.10 -8.51 8.33
C LYS A 74 22.49 -8.82 6.88
N GLU A 75 21.55 -9.24 6.03
CA GLU A 75 21.80 -9.63 4.65
C GLU A 75 21.30 -8.54 3.69
N LYS A 76 21.99 -7.39 3.66
CA LYS A 76 21.91 -6.42 2.55
C LYS A 76 22.23 -7.06 1.19
N GLU A 77 22.83 -8.25 1.17
CA GLU A 77 23.47 -8.85 -0.01
C GLU A 77 22.56 -9.72 -0.88
N LEU A 78 21.32 -9.99 -0.48
CA LEU A 78 20.43 -10.91 -1.19
C LEU A 78 19.43 -10.25 -2.14
N LEU A 79 19.33 -8.92 -2.15
CA LEU A 79 18.36 -8.19 -2.97
C LEU A 79 19.05 -7.44 -4.11
N GLU A 80 18.66 -7.76 -5.34
CA GLU A 80 19.15 -7.09 -6.54
C GLU A 80 18.01 -6.32 -7.22
N VAL A 81 18.23 -5.03 -7.49
CA VAL A 81 17.28 -4.18 -8.19
C VAL A 81 17.83 -3.79 -9.55
N THR A 82 17.03 -3.99 -10.59
CA THR A 82 17.40 -3.70 -11.98
C THR A 82 16.33 -2.81 -12.64
N PRO A 83 16.70 -1.73 -13.34
CA PRO A 83 18.05 -1.18 -13.49
C PRO A 83 18.57 -0.57 -12.17
N PRO A 84 19.89 -0.40 -12.00
CA PRO A 84 20.45 0.26 -10.82
C PRO A 84 19.83 1.66 -10.62
N PRO A 85 19.42 2.02 -9.40
CA PRO A 85 18.82 3.32 -9.15
C PRO A 85 19.86 4.43 -9.25
N ALA A 86 19.49 5.56 -9.85
CA ALA A 86 20.34 6.75 -9.93
C ALA A 86 20.46 7.48 -8.58
N SER A 87 19.48 7.31 -7.70
CA SER A 87 19.47 7.90 -6.36
C SER A 87 18.75 7.02 -5.36
N VAL A 88 19.10 7.20 -4.09
CA VAL A 88 18.49 6.50 -2.95
C VAL A 88 17.95 7.55 -1.99
N HIS A 89 16.77 7.30 -1.45
CA HIS A 89 16.11 8.16 -0.48
C HIS A 89 15.89 7.40 0.83
N GLU A 90 16.35 7.97 1.95
CA GLU A 90 16.09 7.43 3.28
C GLU A 90 14.99 8.22 3.96
N ALA A 91 14.00 7.52 4.52
CA ALA A 91 12.89 8.13 5.26
C ALA A 91 12.54 7.29 6.48
N ILE A 92 12.01 7.92 7.52
CA ILE A 92 11.45 7.23 8.67
C ILE A 92 9.96 7.04 8.40
N VAL A 93 9.54 5.79 8.19
CA VAL A 93 8.15 5.44 7.92
C VAL A 93 7.62 4.62 9.08
N GLN A 94 6.67 5.19 9.81
CA GLN A 94 6.02 4.56 10.96
C GLN A 94 7.01 4.08 12.06
N GLY A 95 8.11 4.83 12.24
CA GLY A 95 9.14 4.53 13.25
C GLY A 95 10.32 3.70 12.74
N ASP A 96 10.19 3.06 11.58
CA ASP A 96 11.27 2.30 10.95
C ASP A 96 12.06 3.15 9.97
N LYS A 97 13.39 2.99 9.96
CA LYS A 97 14.23 3.54 8.90
C LYS A 97 14.00 2.73 7.62
N ARG A 98 13.53 3.39 6.56
CA ARG A 98 13.32 2.83 5.23
C ARG A 98 14.27 3.44 4.22
N THR A 99 14.75 2.61 3.31
CA THR A 99 15.63 3.00 2.20
C THR A 99 14.92 2.69 0.90
N TYR A 100 14.73 3.72 0.06
CA TYR A 100 14.03 3.63 -1.22
C TYR A 100 14.98 3.87 -2.38
N ALA A 101 14.97 2.96 -3.36
CA ALA A 101 15.51 3.22 -4.69
C ALA A 101 14.56 4.17 -5.43
N VAL A 102 15.12 5.24 -6.03
CA VAL A 102 14.33 6.29 -6.68
C VAL A 102 14.65 6.37 -8.17
N TYR A 103 13.60 6.27 -8.99
CA TYR A 103 13.66 6.44 -10.44
C TYR A 103 12.87 7.69 -10.83
N ASP A 104 13.55 8.70 -11.36
CA ASP A 104 12.93 9.93 -11.85
C ASP A 104 12.54 9.81 -13.32
N LEU A 105 11.25 9.64 -13.59
CA LEU A 105 10.70 9.45 -14.94
C LEU A 105 10.86 10.70 -15.80
N LEU A 106 11.11 11.88 -15.23
CA LEU A 106 11.41 13.08 -16.03
C LEU A 106 12.88 13.12 -16.50
N SER A 107 13.74 12.24 -15.97
CA SER A 107 15.14 12.17 -16.37
C SER A 107 15.29 11.52 -17.75
N PRO A 108 15.87 12.21 -18.75
CA PRO A 108 16.05 11.65 -20.10
C PRO A 108 16.89 10.37 -20.12
N SER A 109 17.82 10.24 -19.16
CA SER A 109 18.73 9.09 -19.07
C SER A 109 18.04 7.75 -18.83
N LEU A 110 16.85 7.72 -18.19
CA LEU A 110 16.15 6.46 -17.90
C LEU A 110 15.54 5.83 -19.15
N PHE A 111 15.03 6.65 -20.08
CA PHE A 111 14.34 6.16 -21.28
C PHE A 111 15.24 6.08 -22.51
N ASN A 112 16.38 6.78 -22.50
CA ASN A 112 17.33 6.77 -23.61
C ASN A 112 17.90 5.38 -23.93
N THR A 113 18.08 4.50 -22.93
CA THR A 113 18.69 3.17 -23.13
C THR A 113 17.68 2.09 -23.51
N SER A 114 16.51 2.05 -22.85
CA SER A 114 15.58 0.91 -22.97
C SER A 114 14.19 1.26 -23.51
N ARG A 115 13.89 2.54 -23.81
CA ARG A 115 12.56 3.08 -24.19
C ARG A 115 11.42 2.81 -23.21
N SER A 116 11.64 1.99 -22.20
CA SER A 116 10.74 1.74 -21.10
C SER A 116 11.51 1.37 -19.83
N LEU A 117 10.90 1.66 -18.69
CA LEU A 117 11.37 1.29 -17.37
C LEU A 117 10.56 0.08 -16.89
N ASN A 118 11.29 -1.03 -16.69
CA ASN A 118 10.77 -2.21 -16.03
C ASN A 118 11.61 -2.45 -14.78
N VAL A 119 11.21 -1.87 -13.65
CA VAL A 119 11.85 -2.15 -12.37
C VAL A 119 11.66 -3.62 -12.03
N GLN A 120 12.75 -4.30 -11.69
CA GLN A 120 12.79 -5.69 -11.28
C GLN A 120 13.46 -5.80 -9.92
N LEU A 121 12.88 -6.59 -9.04
CA LEU A 121 13.44 -6.96 -7.75
C LEU A 121 13.66 -8.48 -7.74
N LYS A 122 14.92 -8.90 -7.62
CA LYS A 122 15.31 -10.31 -7.59
C LYS A 122 15.99 -10.67 -6.28
N TRP A 123 15.64 -11.84 -5.75
CA TRP A 123 16.26 -12.41 -4.57
C TRP A 123 17.33 -13.42 -4.99
N LYS A 124 18.57 -13.24 -4.52
CA LYS A 124 19.69 -14.15 -4.84
C LYS A 124 19.51 -15.55 -4.25
N ARG A 125 18.75 -15.67 -3.15
CA ARG A 125 18.41 -16.95 -2.52
C ARG A 125 16.91 -17.02 -2.24
N PRO A 126 16.28 -18.19 -2.34
CA PRO A 126 14.93 -18.39 -1.82
C PRO A 126 14.98 -18.06 -0.34
N GLN A 127 14.25 -17.02 0.07
CA GLN A 127 14.11 -16.74 1.48
C GLN A 127 13.21 -17.83 2.04
N ASP A 128 13.72 -18.63 2.99
CA ASP A 128 12.87 -19.40 3.89
C ASP A 128 11.78 -18.47 4.42
N SER A 129 10.59 -18.99 4.66
CA SER A 129 9.41 -18.22 5.07
C SER A 129 9.65 -17.53 6.43
N SER A 130 10.44 -16.45 6.44
CA SER A 130 10.51 -15.54 7.56
C SER A 130 9.15 -14.88 7.62
N ASP A 131 8.49 -15.01 8.77
CA ASP A 131 7.22 -14.34 9.02
C ASP A 131 7.33 -12.88 8.60
N LEU A 132 6.44 -12.49 7.66
CA LEU A 132 6.34 -11.09 7.30
C LEU A 132 5.90 -10.36 8.58
N PRO A 133 6.60 -9.28 8.97
CA PRO A 133 6.23 -8.55 10.17
C PRO A 133 4.78 -8.06 10.01
N THR A 134 3.97 -8.28 11.05
CA THR A 134 2.59 -7.83 11.07
C THR A 134 2.54 -6.31 10.89
N PRO A 135 1.76 -5.78 9.94
CA PRO A 135 1.65 -4.35 9.72
C PRO A 135 1.14 -3.63 10.98
N ILE A 136 1.58 -2.38 11.15
CA ILE A 136 1.20 -1.53 12.28
C ILE A 136 -0.33 -1.35 12.40
N LEU A 137 -0.98 -1.16 11.26
CA LEU A 137 -2.43 -1.14 11.16
C LEU A 137 -2.83 -2.31 10.26
N HIS A 138 -3.56 -3.26 10.81
CA HIS A 138 -4.06 -4.41 10.06
C HIS A 138 -5.50 -4.71 10.47
N ALA A 139 -6.23 -5.34 9.57
CA ALA A 139 -7.60 -5.76 9.81
C ALA A 139 -7.82 -7.18 9.31
N GLN A 140 -8.71 -7.88 9.98
CA GLN A 140 -9.21 -9.19 9.56
C GLN A 140 -10.74 -9.13 9.55
N ARG A 141 -11.32 -9.86 8.61
CA ARG A 141 -12.76 -9.96 8.45
C ARG A 141 -13.10 -11.41 8.18
N TYR A 142 -14.08 -11.93 8.91
CA TYR A 142 -14.59 -13.26 8.69
C TYR A 142 -16.11 -13.29 8.91
N VAL A 143 -16.73 -14.32 8.36
CA VAL A 143 -18.14 -14.62 8.59
C VAL A 143 -18.19 -15.83 9.50
N SER A 144 -18.99 -15.76 10.55
CA SER A 144 -19.19 -16.84 11.52
C SER A 144 -20.67 -17.09 11.77
N GLY A 145 -20.97 -18.20 12.45
CA GLY A 145 -22.35 -18.62 12.72
C GLY A 145 -23.03 -19.31 11.54
N TYR A 146 -24.29 -19.70 11.73
CA TYR A 146 -25.07 -20.49 10.76
C TYR A 146 -26.55 -20.09 10.71
N GLY A 147 -27.14 -20.21 9.52
CA GLY A 147 -28.54 -19.88 9.27
C GLY A 147 -28.85 -18.39 9.38
N LEU A 148 -30.14 -18.05 9.39
CA LEU A 148 -30.61 -16.65 9.38
C LEU A 148 -30.55 -15.95 10.75
N GLN A 149 -30.33 -16.70 11.84
CA GLN A 149 -30.42 -16.15 13.20
C GLN A 149 -29.07 -15.93 13.89
N THR A 150 -28.03 -16.69 13.54
CA THR A 150 -26.72 -16.63 14.22
C THR A 150 -25.58 -16.16 13.31
N GLY A 151 -25.87 -15.84 12.06
CA GLY A 151 -24.88 -15.33 11.11
C GLY A 151 -24.32 -13.98 11.55
N GLU A 152 -22.99 -13.91 11.66
CA GLU A 152 -22.25 -12.72 12.08
C GLU A 152 -21.16 -12.39 11.05
N ILE A 153 -20.96 -11.10 10.81
CA ILE A 153 -19.76 -10.59 10.14
C ILE A 153 -18.92 -9.90 11.21
N SER A 154 -17.75 -10.45 11.51
CA SER A 154 -16.83 -9.86 12.46
C SER A 154 -15.67 -9.20 11.71
N THR A 155 -15.49 -7.90 11.94
CA THR A 155 -14.36 -7.13 11.41
C THR A 155 -13.52 -6.61 12.57
N LEU A 156 -12.27 -7.07 12.66
CA LEU A 156 -11.36 -6.73 13.73
C LEU A 156 -10.25 -5.84 13.16
N ILE A 157 -10.03 -4.69 13.79
CA ILE A 157 -9.02 -3.71 13.40
C ILE A 157 -8.02 -3.57 14.53
N TYR A 158 -6.74 -3.72 14.21
CA TYR A 158 -5.64 -3.70 15.16
C TYR A 158 -4.70 -2.55 14.85
N ASN A 159 -4.42 -1.74 15.88
CA ASN A 159 -3.35 -0.75 15.85
C ASN A 159 -2.26 -1.19 16.83
N THR A 160 -1.13 -1.66 16.32
CA THR A 160 0.04 -2.09 17.10
C THR A 160 1.09 -0.98 17.26
N HIS A 161 0.78 0.25 16.85
CA HIS A 161 1.70 1.37 17.06
C HIS A 161 1.83 1.70 18.55
N PRO A 162 3.05 1.88 19.09
CA PRO A 162 3.26 2.02 20.54
C PRO A 162 2.63 3.30 21.14
N TYR A 163 2.65 4.41 20.40
CA TYR A 163 2.23 5.73 20.95
C TYR A 163 1.22 6.52 20.10
N ARG A 164 0.81 6.03 18.92
CA ARG A 164 0.04 6.82 17.95
C ARG A 164 -1.32 6.20 17.72
N ALA A 165 -2.36 7.00 17.88
CA ALA A 165 -3.69 6.68 17.42
C ALA A 165 -3.84 7.06 15.94
N PHE A 166 -4.52 6.21 15.17
CA PHE A 166 -4.86 6.49 13.77
C PHE A 166 -6.37 6.70 13.63
N PRO A 167 -6.82 7.78 12.98
CA PRO A 167 -8.21 7.91 12.59
C PRO A 167 -8.52 6.88 11.50
N VAL A 168 -9.57 6.07 11.70
CA VAL A 168 -9.98 5.02 10.77
C VAL A 168 -11.44 5.24 10.39
N ILE A 169 -11.72 5.20 9.09
CA ILE A 169 -13.07 5.12 8.55
C ILE A 169 -13.26 3.69 8.06
N LEU A 170 -14.24 2.98 8.62
CA LEU A 170 -14.59 1.63 8.21
C LEU A 170 -15.75 1.68 7.22
N LEU A 171 -15.55 1.10 6.05
CA LEU A 171 -16.60 0.86 5.06
C LEU A 171 -16.76 -0.65 4.88
N GLU A 172 -17.96 -1.15 5.17
CA GLU A 172 -18.29 -2.58 5.02
C GLU A 172 -19.08 -2.84 3.75
N THR A 173 -18.58 -3.76 2.92
CA THR A 173 -19.31 -4.30 1.78
C THR A 173 -20.05 -5.57 2.21
N VAL A 174 -21.38 -5.52 2.20
CA VAL A 174 -22.22 -6.64 2.63
C VAL A 174 -22.43 -7.61 1.46
N PRO A 175 -22.11 -8.90 1.61
CA PRO A 175 -22.45 -9.90 0.60
C PRO A 175 -23.96 -9.94 0.36
N TRP A 176 -24.38 -10.07 -0.90
CA TRP A 176 -25.79 -10.01 -1.30
C TRP A 176 -26.70 -11.03 -0.59
N TYR A 177 -26.14 -12.15 -0.13
CA TYR A 177 -26.87 -13.21 0.57
C TYR A 177 -26.99 -12.97 2.09
N LEU A 178 -26.39 -11.90 2.63
CA LEU A 178 -26.49 -11.54 4.05
C LEU A 178 -27.41 -10.34 4.24
N ARG A 179 -28.36 -10.48 5.16
CA ARG A 179 -29.22 -9.40 5.61
C ARG A 179 -28.71 -8.87 6.94
N LEU A 180 -28.21 -7.64 6.95
CA LEU A 180 -27.76 -6.97 8.17
C LEU A 180 -28.89 -6.16 8.80
N TYR A 181 -28.89 -6.14 10.12
CA TYR A 181 -29.76 -5.29 10.91
C TYR A 181 -28.90 -4.31 11.70
N VAL A 182 -29.08 -3.00 11.49
CA VAL A 182 -28.25 -1.98 12.16
C VAL A 182 -28.37 -2.07 13.69
N HIS A 183 -29.52 -2.50 14.20
CA HIS A 183 -29.73 -2.68 15.65
C HIS A 183 -28.90 -3.83 16.26
N THR A 184 -28.28 -4.69 15.44
CA THR A 184 -27.38 -5.77 15.91
C THR A 184 -25.91 -5.36 15.82
N LEU A 185 -25.61 -4.10 15.46
CA LEU A 185 -24.23 -3.61 15.42
C LEU A 185 -23.66 -3.50 16.84
N THR A 186 -22.60 -4.25 17.10
CA THR A 186 -21.80 -4.16 18.32
C THR A 186 -20.43 -3.58 17.98
N ILE A 187 -19.98 -2.60 18.75
CA ILE A 187 -18.65 -1.99 18.58
C ILE A 187 -17.87 -2.19 19.87
N ILE A 188 -16.81 -3.00 19.81
CA ILE A 188 -15.97 -3.30 20.97
C ILE A 188 -14.60 -2.66 20.77
N THR A 189 -14.17 -1.81 21.70
CA THR A 189 -12.84 -1.19 21.70
C THR A 189 -12.12 -1.53 22.98
N LYS A 190 -10.97 -2.21 22.89
CA LYS A 190 -10.19 -2.65 24.07
C LYS A 190 -11.05 -3.38 25.12
N GLY A 191 -11.98 -4.23 24.68
CA GLY A 191 -12.90 -4.98 25.55
C GLY A 191 -14.10 -4.19 26.08
N LYS A 192 -14.23 -2.90 25.77
CA LYS A 192 -15.38 -2.08 26.17
C LYS A 192 -16.34 -1.87 25.00
N GLU A 193 -17.62 -2.12 25.24
CA GLU A 193 -18.68 -1.86 24.27
C GLU A 193 -18.93 -0.35 24.13
N ASN A 194 -19.02 0.13 22.89
CA ASN A 194 -19.30 1.51 22.53
C ASN A 194 -20.63 1.58 21.78
N LYS A 195 -21.47 2.53 22.17
CA LYS A 195 -22.71 2.82 21.45
C LYS A 195 -22.43 3.83 20.34
N PRO A 196 -23.04 3.68 19.15
CA PRO A 196 -22.99 4.71 18.12
C PRO A 196 -23.49 6.04 18.69
N SER A 197 -22.82 7.13 18.36
CA SER A 197 -23.33 8.48 18.60
C SER A 197 -24.65 8.66 17.83
N LYS A 198 -25.66 9.23 18.51
CA LYS A 198 -26.96 9.57 17.91
C LYS A 198 -26.81 10.59 16.78
#